data_AF-A0A7C3DE35-F1
#
_entry.id   AF-A0A7C3DE35-F1
#
_cell.length_a   1.000
_cell.length_b   1.000
_cell.length_c   1.000
_cell.angle_alpha   90.00
_cell.angle_beta   90.00
_cell.angle_gamma   90.00
#
_symmetry.space_group_name_H-M   'P 1'
#
loop_
_entity.id
_entity.type
_entity.pdbx_description
1 polymer ?
#
loop_
_entity_poly.entity_id
_entity_poly.type
_entity_poly.pdbx_seq_one_letter_code
_entity_poly.pdbx_strand_id
1 'polypeptide(L)'
;VPTYVAYSISYLAIIGSVFGAMIFYYALKHVSASSIGLLPLITPVTCSLLGQQLNGEVISTSTLMGAGILIVGLFVYQWSAVLPSLKRLILNFESVVKR
;
A
#
# COMPACT_ATOMS: atom_id res chain seq x y z
N VAL A 1 21.10 20.91 -18.64
CA VAL A 1 20.30 19.80 -18.09
C VAL A 1 19.13 19.56 -19.04
N PRO A 2 18.80 18.31 -19.41
CA PRO A 2 17.67 18.04 -20.30
C PRO A 2 16.34 18.52 -19.68
N THR A 3 15.43 19.05 -20.49
CA THR A 3 14.16 19.62 -20.02
C THR A 3 13.24 18.60 -19.33
N TYR A 4 13.24 17.35 -19.81
CA TYR A 4 12.49 16.27 -19.16
C TYR A 4 12.95 15.97 -17.73
N VAL A 5 14.25 16.14 -17.43
CA VAL A 5 14.79 15.95 -16.08
C VAL A 5 14.25 17.03 -15.14
N ALA A 6 14.17 18.27 -15.60
CA ALA A 6 13.61 19.37 -14.81
C ALA A 6 12.13 19.13 -14.47
N TYR A 7 11.33 18.62 -15.41
CA TYR A 7 9.95 18.24 -15.15
C TYR A 7 9.83 17.07 -14.16
N SER A 8 10.65 16.02 -14.29
CA SER A 8 10.63 14.89 -13.36
C SER A 8 11.01 15.29 -11.93
N ILE A 9 12.03 16.14 -11.77
CA ILE A 9 12.45 16.64 -10.46
C ILE A 9 11.34 17.52 -9.86
N SER A 10 10.75 18.41 -10.65
CA SER A 10 9.68 19.29 -10.17
C SER A 10 8.45 18.48 -9.74
N TYR A 11 8.09 17.46 -10.52
CA TYR A 11 7.02 16.53 -10.18
C TYR A 11 7.29 15.83 -8.84
N LEU A 12 8.48 15.25 -8.66
CA LEU A 12 8.82 14.52 -7.44
C LEU A 12 8.88 15.44 -6.22
N ALA A 13 9.45 16.64 -6.37
CA ALA A 13 9.55 17.61 -5.28
C ALA A 13 8.16 18.07 -4.80
N ILE A 14 7.24 18.33 -5.73
CA ILE A 14 5.89 18.78 -5.37
C ILE A 14 5.05 17.61 -4.86
N ILE A 15 4.90 16.55 -5.67
CA ILE A 15 3.97 15.45 -5.36
C ILE A 15 4.55 14.52 -4.29
N GLY A 16 5.79 14.06 -4.48
CA GLY A 16 6.44 13.10 -3.58
C GLY A 16 6.79 13.71 -2.22
N SER A 17 7.25 14.96 -2.19
CA SER A 17 7.65 15.61 -0.93
C SER A 17 6.54 16.47 -0.32
N VAL A 18 6.09 17.54 -0.99
CA VAL A 18 5.14 18.49 -0.38
C VAL A 18 3.79 17.83 -0.10
N PHE A 19 3.15 17.24 -1.12
CA PHE A 19 1.86 16.58 -0.95
C PHE A 19 1.99 15.28 -0.15
N GLY A 20 3.02 14.48 -0.42
CA GLY A 20 3.30 13.26 0.34
C GLY A 20 3.42 13.53 1.85
N ALA A 21 4.23 14.50 2.25
CA ALA A 21 4.37 14.89 3.64
C ALA A 21 3.08 15.48 4.22
N MET A 22 2.39 16.35 3.47
CA MET A 22 1.13 16.96 3.92
C MET A 22 0.05 15.90 4.20
N ILE A 23 -0.14 14.94 3.30
CA ILE A 23 -1.09 13.84 3.48
C ILE A 23 -0.67 12.95 4.64
N PHE A 24 0.62 12.62 4.76
CA PHE A 24 1.13 11.81 5.86
C PHE A 24 0.84 12.45 7.23
N TYR A 25 1.16 13.75 7.39
CA TYR A 25 0.88 14.48 8.64
C TYR A 25 -0.61 14.69 8.87
N TYR A 26 -1.41 14.89 7.81
CA TYR A 26 -2.86 14.96 7.93
C TYR A 26 -3.44 13.63 8.41
N ALA A 27 -3.00 12.52 7.84
CA ALA A 27 -3.46 11.19 8.21
C ALA A 27 -3.05 10.86 9.66
N LEU A 28 -1.84 11.22 10.10
CA LEU A 28 -1.42 11.09 11.51
C LEU A 28 -2.37 11.76 12.51
N LYS A 29 -3.12 12.79 12.10
CA LYS A 29 -4.13 13.45 12.96
C LYS A 29 -5.44 12.67 13.06
N HIS A 30 -5.71 11.74 12.15
CA HIS A 30 -7.01 11.05 12.01
C HIS A 30 -6.94 9.52 12.17
N VAL A 31 -5.75 8.93 12.07
CA VAL A 31 -5.52 7.49 12.27
C VAL A 31 -4.41 7.26 13.30
N SER A 32 -4.45 6.11 13.97
CA SER A 32 -3.46 5.76 14.99
C SER A 32 -2.04 5.72 14.40
N ALA A 33 -1.04 6.12 15.18
CA ALA A 33 0.37 6.07 14.79
C ALA A 33 0.80 4.65 14.37
N SER A 34 0.24 3.63 15.02
CA SER A 34 0.41 2.21 14.68
C SER A 34 -0.05 1.89 13.26
N SER A 35 -1.22 2.38 12.84
CA SER A 35 -1.76 2.16 11.49
C SER A 35 -0.95 2.91 10.42
N ILE A 36 -0.54 4.15 10.71
CA ILE A 36 0.29 4.96 9.80
C ILE A 36 1.67 4.30 9.60
N GLY A 37 2.25 3.71 10.64
CA GLY A 37 3.54 3.03 10.59
C GLY A 37 3.60 1.84 9.62
N LEU A 38 2.45 1.34 9.16
CA LEU A 38 2.34 0.28 8.16
C LEU A 38 2.40 0.78 6.73
N LEU A 39 2.16 2.08 6.51
CA LEU A 39 2.16 2.68 5.17
C LEU A 39 3.46 2.39 4.41
N PRO A 40 4.67 2.54 5.00
CA PRO A 40 5.92 2.22 4.31
C PRO A 40 6.08 0.74 3.92
N LEU A 41 5.37 -0.18 4.60
CA LEU A 41 5.39 -1.61 4.27
C LEU A 41 4.48 -1.93 3.08
N ILE A 42 3.41 -1.16 2.90
CA ILE A 42 2.47 -1.31 1.77
C ILE A 42 3.05 -0.68 0.50
N THR A 43 3.72 0.48 0.63
CA THR A 43 4.31 1.22 -0.49
C THR A 43 5.12 0.39 -1.50
N PRO A 44 6.08 -0.49 -1.10
CA PRO A 44 6.85 -1.27 -2.07
C PRO A 44 5.99 -2.28 -2.83
N VAL A 45 4.94 -2.83 -2.22
CA VAL A 45 3.99 -3.73 -2.90
C VAL A 45 3.19 -2.93 -3.94
N THR A 46 2.67 -1.77 -3.57
CA THR A 46 1.95 -0.88 -4.50
C THR A 46 2.87 -0.38 -5.62
N CYS A 47 4.11 -0.02 -5.31
CA CYS A 47 5.10 0.43 -6.27
C CYS A 47 5.44 -0.67 -7.28
N SER A 48 5.65 -1.91 -6.82
CA SER A 48 5.93 -3.07 -7.70
C SER A 48 4.75 -3.36 -8.65
N LEU A 49 3.52 -3.32 -8.14
CA LEU A 49 2.31 -3.49 -8.96
C LEU A 49 2.16 -2.38 -10.00
N LEU A 50 2.36 -1.12 -9.59
CA LEU A 50 2.31 0.02 -10.50
C LEU A 50 3.46 0.00 -11.52
N GLY A 51 4.65 -0.43 -11.13
CA GLY A 51 5.80 -0.59 -12.02
C GLY A 51 5.54 -1.66 -13.08
N GLN A 52 4.91 -2.77 -12.71
CA GLN A 52 4.50 -3.79 -13.67
C GLN A 52 3.43 -3.29 -14.65
N GLN A 53 2.46 -2.51 -14.18
CA GLN A 53 1.36 -1.99 -15.02
C GLN A 53 1.77 -0.82 -15.91
N LEU A 54 2.52 0.15 -15.37
CA LEU A 54 2.83 1.41 -16.05
C LEU A 54 4.19 1.38 -16.76
N ASN A 55 5.17 0.67 -16.18
CA ASN A 55 6.55 0.62 -16.69
C ASN A 55 6.84 -0.73 -17.40
N GLY A 56 5.90 -1.67 -17.39
CA GLY A 56 6.06 -2.98 -18.00
C GLY A 56 7.12 -3.85 -17.32
N GLU A 57 7.43 -3.57 -16.05
CA GLU A 57 8.47 -4.30 -15.32
C GLU A 57 8.08 -5.77 -15.10
N VAL A 58 9.01 -6.68 -15.42
CA VAL A 58 8.84 -8.11 -15.14
C VAL A 58 9.12 -8.33 -13.66
N ILE A 59 8.08 -8.60 -12.88
CA ILE A 59 8.20 -8.92 -11.46
C ILE A 59 8.93 -10.27 -11.32
N SER A 60 10.14 -10.23 -10.78
CA SER A 60 10.92 -11.43 -10.49
C SER A 60 10.32 -12.24 -9.34
N THR A 61 10.62 -13.54 -9.30
CA THR A 61 10.16 -14.42 -8.22
C THR A 61 10.61 -13.96 -6.84
N SER A 62 11.82 -13.39 -6.71
CA SER A 62 12.32 -12.85 -5.43
C SER A 62 11.54 -11.61 -4.98
N THR A 63 11.18 -10.72 -5.91
CA THR A 63 10.31 -9.57 -5.63
C THR A 63 8.93 -10.04 -5.16
N LEU A 64 8.38 -11.07 -5.80
CA LEU A 64 7.09 -11.65 -5.42
C LEU A 64 7.14 -12.30 -4.02
N MET A 65 8.22 -13.01 -3.70
CA MET A 65 8.43 -13.57 -2.36
C MET A 65 8.57 -12.47 -1.30
N GLY A 66 9.33 -11.41 -1.59
CA GLY A 66 9.45 -10.25 -0.71
C GLY A 66 8.10 -9.55 -0.47
N ALA A 67 7.32 -9.33 -1.53
CA ALA A 67 5.97 -8.79 -1.42
C ALA A 67 5.05 -9.71 -0.60
N GLY A 68 5.14 -11.03 -0.79
CA GLY A 68 4.41 -12.02 0.01
C GLY A 68 4.75 -11.94 1.50
N ILE A 69 6.04 -11.84 1.85
CA ILE A 69 6.50 -11.69 3.24
C ILE A 69 5.95 -10.39 3.85
N LEU A 70 5.97 -9.27 3.11
CA LEU A 70 5.41 -7.99 3.57
C LEU A 70 3.90 -8.09 3.82
N ILE A 71 3.16 -8.70 2.90
CA ILE A 71 1.71 -8.91 3.05
C ILE A 71 1.41 -9.79 4.28
N VAL A 72 2.15 -10.88 4.47
CA VAL A 72 2.00 -11.75 5.64
C VAL A 72 2.32 -10.99 6.93
N GLY A 73 3.44 -10.26 6.98
CA GLY A 73 3.81 -9.45 8.15
C GLY A 73 2.75 -8.40 8.48
N LEU A 74 2.20 -7.74 7.46
CA LEU A 74 1.11 -6.78 7.60
C LEU A 74 -0.18 -7.44 8.13
N PHE A 75 -0.49 -8.65 7.64
CA PHE A 75 -1.66 -9.41 8.05
C PHE A 75 -1.54 -9.86 9.52
N VAL A 76 -0.37 -10.33 9.94
CA VAL A 76 -0.09 -10.67 11.34
C VAL A 76 -0.19 -9.44 12.23
N TYR A 77 0.35 -8.30 11.80
CA TYR A 77 0.26 -7.05 12.57
C TYR A 77 -1.18 -6.56 12.76
N GLN A 78 -2.01 -6.63 11.72
CA GLN A 78 -3.42 -6.19 11.76
C GLN A 78 -4.41 -7.29 12.17
N TRP A 79 -3.93 -8.46 12.56
CA TRP A 79 -4.74 -9.67 12.80
C TRP A 79 -5.93 -9.42 13.75
N SER A 80 -5.74 -8.64 14.81
CA SER A 80 -6.80 -8.29 15.77
C SER A 80 -7.96 -7.50 15.14
N ALA A 81 -7.66 -6.65 14.15
CA ALA A 81 -8.67 -5.85 13.44
C ALA A 81 -9.28 -6.61 12.24
N VAL A 82 -8.49 -7.49 11.60
CA VAL A 82 -8.90 -8.20 10.37
C VAL A 82 -9.80 -9.40 10.67
N LEU A 83 -9.48 -10.19 11.71
CA LEU A 83 -10.25 -11.39 12.09
C LEU A 83 -11.78 -11.17 12.19
N PRO A 84 -12.27 -10.18 12.97
CA PRO A 84 -13.71 -9.97 13.11
C PRO A 84 -14.38 -9.45 11.82
N SER A 85 -13.63 -8.75 10.98
CA SER A 85 -14.09 -8.21 9.69
C SER A 85 -14.22 -9.32 8.64
N LEU A 86 -13.23 -10.22 8.58
CA LEU A 86 -13.23 -11.36 7.68
C LEU A 86 -14.31 -12.39 8.06
N LYS A 87 -14.46 -12.66 9.36
CA LYS A 87 -15.52 -13.54 9.86
C LYS A 87 -16.91 -13.00 9.52
N ARG A 88 -17.11 -11.68 9.58
CA ARG A 88 -18.35 -11.03 9.13
C ARG A 88 -18.58 -11.22 7.63
N LEU A 89 -17.56 -11.03 6.79
CA LEU A 89 -17.66 -11.20 5.34
C LEU A 89 -18.02 -12.63 4.93
N ILE A 90 -17.38 -13.63 5.54
CA ILE A 90 -17.62 -15.05 5.24
C ILE A 90 -19.04 -15.46 5.68
N LEU A 91 -19.47 -15.05 6.88
CA LEU A 91 -20.83 -15.34 7.37
C LEU A 91 -21.91 -14.66 6.51
N ASN A 92 -21.64 -13.44 6.03
CA ASN A 92 -22.55 -12.75 5.12
C ASN A 92 -22.63 -13.47 3.76
N PHE A 93 -21.51 -13.98 3.25
CA PHE A 93 -21.48 -14.77 2.03
C PHE A 93 -22.27 -16.09 2.15
N GLU A 94 -22.12 -16.81 3.26
CA GLU A 94 -22.95 -18.01 3.54
C GLU A 94 -24.44 -17.68 3.59
N SER A 95 -24.82 -16.51 4.13
CA SER A 95 -26.22 -16.07 4.18
C SER A 95 -26.80 -15.69 2.82
N VAL A 96 -25.97 -15.26 1.87
CA VAL A 96 -26.35 -14.94 0.49
C VAL A 96 -26.47 -16.21 -0.35
N VAL A 97 -25.60 -17.19 -0.13
CA VAL A 97 -25.62 -18.48 -0.85
C VAL A 97 -26.78 -19.39 -0.41
N LYS A 98 -27.28 -19.24 0.82
CA LYS A 98 -28.41 -20.02 1.36
C LYS A 98 -29.81 -19.43 1.09
N ARG A 99 -29.93 -18.29 0.39
CA ARG A 99 -31.20 -17.73 -0.10
C ARG A 99 -31.41 -18.06 -1.57
#